data_AF-A0A9W6M8E1-F1
#
_entry.id   AF-A0A9W6M8E1-F1
#
_cell.length_a   1.000
_cell.length_b   1.000
_cell.length_c   1.000
_cell.angle_alpha   90.00
_cell.angle_beta   90.00
_cell.angle_gamma   90.00
#
_symmetry.space_group_name_H-M   'P 1'
#
loop_
_entity.id
_entity.type
_entity.pdbx_description
1 polymer ?
#
loop_
_entity_poly.entity_id
_entity_poly.type
_entity_poly.pdbx_seq_one_letter_code
_entity_poly.pdbx_strand_id
1 'polypeptide(L)'
;MHRPLGYAQISALALLTDGVIMPYRDRNTVESWISEYLASRAPEALHVAVLDKNFESGPNSGLVVVELRTASTITYAHPVIAQGVPRWIVTFEPRSEALDLDTIELEQLSADIGALSGLCIFLQMKTDAALLAHDSTRAQTEPDPITS
;
A
#
# COMPACT_ATOMS: atom_id res chain seq x y z
N MET A 1 -48.82 -14.25 1.20
CA MET A 1 -48.67 -12.77 1.14
C MET A 1 -47.80 -12.38 2.32
N HIS A 2 -46.48 -12.45 2.18
CA HIS A 2 -45.51 -12.25 3.27
C HIS A 2 -44.69 -11.00 2.97
N ARG A 3 -44.79 -10.03 3.87
CA ARG A 3 -44.02 -8.78 3.86
C ARG A 3 -42.79 -8.99 4.76
N PRO A 4 -41.54 -8.72 4.32
CA PRO A 4 -40.40 -8.77 5.22
C PRO A 4 -40.19 -7.41 5.91
N LEU A 5 -40.05 -7.44 7.24
CA LEU A 5 -39.54 -6.35 8.07
C LEU A 5 -38.07 -6.67 8.41
N GLY A 6 -37.20 -5.68 8.28
CA GLY A 6 -35.99 -5.59 9.10
C GLY A 6 -34.67 -6.06 8.47
N TYR A 7 -34.22 -5.39 7.40
CA TYR A 7 -32.79 -5.26 7.11
C TYR A 7 -32.51 -3.83 6.63
N ALA A 8 -32.83 -2.86 7.47
CA ALA A 8 -32.58 -1.46 7.22
C ALA A 8 -31.88 -0.87 8.45
N GLN A 9 -30.63 -1.26 8.71
CA GLN A 9 -29.64 -0.41 9.40
C GLN A 9 -28.19 -0.95 9.37
N ILE A 10 -27.64 -1.28 8.18
CA ILE A 10 -26.16 -1.38 8.03
C ILE A 10 -25.63 -0.52 6.86
N SER A 11 -26.51 0.15 6.11
CA SER A 11 -26.11 0.99 4.97
C SER A 11 -26.16 2.47 5.32
N ALA A 12 -25.23 2.95 6.14
CA ALA A 12 -25.06 4.39 6.38
C ALA A 12 -23.62 4.85 6.67
N LEU A 13 -22.60 4.00 6.50
CA LEU A 13 -21.19 4.43 6.64
C LEU A 13 -20.34 4.23 5.36
N ALA A 14 -20.92 3.69 4.29
CA ALA A 14 -20.21 3.40 3.03
C ALA A 14 -20.50 4.41 1.90
N LEU A 15 -21.26 5.48 2.16
CA LEU A 15 -21.71 6.43 1.12
C LEU A 15 -21.42 7.91 1.46
N LEU A 16 -20.38 8.20 2.25
CA LEU A 16 -19.84 9.55 2.47
C LEU A 16 -18.34 9.63 2.15
N THR A 17 -17.90 8.97 1.07
CA THR A 17 -16.52 9.11 0.55
C THR A 17 -16.50 9.78 -0.81
N ASP A 18 -17.27 10.84 -0.99
CA ASP A 18 -16.99 11.80 -2.05
C ASP A 18 -15.84 12.70 -1.54
N GLY A 19 -14.61 12.44 -2.00
CA GLY A 19 -13.45 13.32 -1.79
C GLY A 19 -12.35 12.89 -0.80
N VAL A 20 -12.30 11.62 -0.36
CA VAL A 20 -11.10 11.12 0.35
C VAL A 20 -10.08 10.70 -0.69
N ILE A 21 -9.09 11.56 -0.97
CA ILE A 21 -7.94 11.19 -1.80
C ILE A 21 -7.17 10.12 -1.02
N MET A 22 -7.09 8.89 -1.56
CA MET A 22 -6.30 7.80 -1.00
C MET A 22 -5.04 7.60 -1.86
N PRO A 23 -4.02 8.46 -1.71
CA PRO A 23 -2.86 8.48 -2.61
C PRO A 23 -2.05 7.18 -2.58
N TYR A 24 -2.05 6.49 -1.44
CA TYR A 24 -1.44 5.17 -1.26
C TYR A 24 -2.19 4.03 -1.99
N ARG A 25 -3.38 4.30 -2.55
CA ARG A 25 -4.15 3.40 -3.41
C ARG A 25 -4.22 3.86 -4.86
N ASP A 26 -3.48 4.91 -5.21
CA ASP A 26 -3.32 5.38 -6.59
C ASP A 26 -2.00 4.87 -7.15
N ARG A 27 -2.07 4.09 -8.23
CA ARG A 27 -0.91 3.46 -8.86
C ARG A 27 0.16 4.48 -9.26
N ASN A 28 -0.24 5.57 -9.92
CA ASN A 28 0.71 6.55 -10.44
C ASN A 28 1.46 7.26 -9.30
N THR A 29 0.76 7.52 -8.20
CA THR A 29 1.34 8.08 -6.98
C THR A 29 2.35 7.11 -6.36
N VAL A 30 1.99 5.83 -6.22
CA VAL A 30 2.90 4.80 -5.68
C VAL A 30 4.10 4.57 -6.60
N GLU A 31 3.92 4.55 -7.93
CA GLU A 31 5.00 4.48 -8.93
C GLU A 31 5.96 5.66 -8.82
N SER A 32 5.43 6.87 -8.64
CA SER A 32 6.24 8.07 -8.46
C SER A 32 7.05 8.00 -7.17
N TRP A 33 6.47 7.52 -6.07
CA TRP A 33 7.17 7.33 -4.80
C TRP A 33 8.27 6.27 -4.92
N ILE A 34 8.02 5.16 -5.59
CA ILE A 34 9.04 4.14 -5.84
C ILE A 34 10.18 4.70 -6.69
N SER A 35 9.87 5.46 -7.74
CA SER A 35 10.89 6.12 -8.57
C SER A 35 11.75 7.08 -7.75
N GLU A 36 11.13 7.86 -6.84
CA GLU A 36 11.84 8.74 -5.89
C GLU A 36 12.78 7.94 -4.98
N TYR A 37 12.29 6.83 -4.41
CA TYR A 37 13.09 5.96 -3.55
C TYR A 37 14.29 5.36 -4.30
N LEU A 38 14.07 4.84 -5.50
CA LEU A 38 15.13 4.23 -6.32
C LEU A 38 16.16 5.25 -6.81
N ALA A 39 15.76 6.47 -7.17
CA ALA A 39 16.67 7.53 -7.56
C ALA A 39 17.64 7.94 -6.44
N SER A 40 17.25 7.73 -5.17
CA SER A 40 18.08 8.01 -4.00
C SER A 40 19.08 6.90 -3.66
N ARG A 41 19.08 5.77 -4.37
CA ARG A 41 19.92 4.60 -4.09
C ARG A 41 20.79 4.20 -5.28
N ALA A 42 21.92 3.57 -4.97
CA ALA A 42 22.79 2.96 -5.98
C ALA A 42 22.04 1.84 -6.75
N PRO A 43 22.36 1.61 -8.03
CA PRO A 43 21.58 0.76 -8.95
C PRO A 43 21.47 -0.73 -8.59
N GLU A 44 22.13 -1.19 -7.53
CA GLU A 44 22.22 -2.62 -7.18
C GLU A 44 21.18 -3.07 -6.12
N ALA A 45 20.26 -2.21 -5.68
CA ALA A 45 19.56 -2.46 -4.43
C ALA A 45 18.33 -3.38 -4.49
N LEU A 46 17.53 -3.40 -5.58
CA LEU A 46 16.31 -4.23 -5.67
C LEU A 46 15.70 -4.14 -7.09
N HIS A 47 15.21 -5.25 -7.66
CA HIS A 47 14.34 -5.21 -8.84
C HIS A 47 12.87 -5.08 -8.38
N VAL A 48 12.26 -3.93 -8.64
CA VAL A 48 10.90 -3.58 -8.18
C VAL A 48 10.02 -3.22 -9.37
N ALA A 49 8.83 -3.79 -9.42
CA ALA A 49 7.80 -3.46 -10.40
C ALA A 49 6.49 -3.12 -9.67
N VAL A 50 5.77 -2.10 -10.12
CA VAL A 50 4.42 -1.81 -9.60
C VAL A 50 3.42 -2.46 -10.54
N LEU A 51 2.52 -3.28 -9.98
CA LEU A 51 1.47 -3.91 -10.76
C LEU A 51 0.11 -3.35 -10.35
N ASP A 52 -0.81 -3.26 -11.31
CA ASP A 52 -2.23 -3.10 -10.99
C ASP A 52 -2.75 -4.36 -10.31
N LYS A 53 -3.54 -4.21 -9.26
CA LYS A 53 -4.13 -5.37 -8.58
C LYS A 53 -5.31 -5.88 -9.42
N ASN A 54 -4.95 -6.73 -10.38
CA ASN A 54 -5.73 -7.37 -11.44
C ASN A 54 -6.02 -6.44 -12.63
N PHE A 55 -6.14 -6.99 -13.84
CA PHE A 55 -6.59 -6.30 -15.07
C PHE A 55 -8.03 -5.72 -14.96
N GLU A 56 -8.40 -5.11 -13.83
CA GLU A 56 -9.61 -4.34 -13.65
C GLU A 56 -9.28 -3.08 -12.86
N SER A 57 -9.42 -1.93 -13.52
CA SER A 57 -9.32 -0.62 -12.90
C SER A 57 -10.37 -0.47 -11.79
N GLY A 58 -9.91 -0.18 -10.57
CA GLY A 58 -10.76 0.13 -9.43
C GLY A 58 -10.01 0.87 -8.33
N PRO A 59 -10.70 1.52 -7.38
CA PRO A 59 -10.15 2.47 -6.38
C PRO A 59 -9.22 1.85 -5.29
N ASN A 60 -8.52 0.76 -5.61
CA ASN A 60 -7.79 -0.11 -4.67
C ASN A 60 -6.38 -0.56 -5.15
N SER A 61 -5.72 0.14 -6.08
CA SER A 61 -4.44 -0.31 -6.68
C SER A 61 -3.20 0.34 -6.04
N GLY A 62 -2.54 -0.41 -5.16
CA GLY A 62 -1.23 -0.09 -4.58
C GLY A 62 -0.39 -1.35 -4.38
N LEU A 63 -0.38 -2.25 -5.37
CA LEU A 63 0.37 -3.51 -5.31
C LEU A 63 1.76 -3.30 -5.89
N VAL A 64 2.78 -3.50 -5.06
CA VAL A 64 4.18 -3.42 -5.43
C VAL A 64 4.73 -4.83 -5.46
N VAL A 65 5.14 -5.31 -6.63
CA VAL A 65 5.80 -6.61 -6.78
C VAL A 65 7.30 -6.42 -6.69
N VAL A 66 7.94 -7.29 -5.92
CA VAL A 66 9.36 -7.22 -5.65
C VAL A 66 9.97 -8.56 -6.01
N GLU A 67 10.96 -8.51 -6.90
CA GLU A 67 11.76 -9.69 -7.24
C GLU A 67 12.93 -9.78 -6.27
N LEU A 68 12.98 -10.89 -5.52
CA LEU A 68 14.12 -11.23 -4.68
C LEU A 68 15.08 -12.08 -5.51
N ARG A 69 16.37 -11.75 -5.51
CA ARG A 69 17.36 -12.33 -6.42
C ARG A 69 17.64 -13.80 -6.14
N THR A 70 17.56 -14.18 -4.88
CA THR A 70 17.92 -15.53 -4.40
C THR A 70 16.71 -16.37 -3.99
N ALA A 71 15.50 -15.81 -4.02
CA ALA A 71 14.28 -16.52 -3.66
C ALA A 71 13.26 -16.47 -4.80
N SER A 72 12.98 -17.64 -5.41
CA SER A 72 11.88 -17.85 -6.35
C SER A 72 10.52 -17.81 -5.66
N THR A 73 10.26 -16.76 -4.88
CA THR A 73 9.01 -16.54 -4.16
C THR A 73 8.39 -15.26 -4.65
N ILE A 74 7.15 -15.36 -5.11
CA ILE A 74 6.35 -14.18 -5.44
C ILE A 74 6.21 -13.38 -4.14
N THR A 75 6.81 -12.19 -4.15
CA THR A 75 6.81 -11.28 -3.00
C THR A 75 6.15 -9.98 -3.43
N TYR A 76 5.18 -9.53 -2.66
CA TYR A 76 4.52 -8.26 -2.94
C TYR A 76 4.21 -7.48 -1.67
N ALA A 77 4.28 -6.17 -1.78
CA ALA A 77 3.88 -5.22 -0.76
C ALA A 77 2.58 -4.53 -1.17
N HIS A 78 1.66 -4.36 -0.22
CA HIS A 78 0.42 -3.63 -0.46
C HIS A 78 -0.11 -2.98 0.82
N PRO A 79 -0.90 -1.89 0.71
CA PRO A 79 -1.56 -1.32 1.86
C PRO A 79 -2.75 -2.20 2.28
N VAL A 80 -2.95 -2.31 3.59
CA VAL A 80 -4.16 -2.82 4.24
C VAL A 80 -4.66 -1.79 5.23
N ILE A 81 -5.97 -1.77 5.50
CA ILE A 81 -6.51 -0.93 6.58
C ILE A 81 -6.49 -1.75 7.86
N ALA A 82 -5.64 -1.36 8.79
CA ALA A 82 -5.55 -1.94 10.13
C ALA A 82 -5.97 -0.89 11.15
N GLN A 83 -7.02 -1.17 11.92
CA GLN A 83 -7.53 -0.26 12.96
C GLN A 83 -7.87 1.15 12.41
N GLY A 84 -8.38 1.22 11.17
CA GLY A 84 -8.74 2.48 10.52
C GLY A 84 -7.56 3.24 9.89
N VAL A 85 -6.33 2.75 9.99
CA VAL A 85 -5.13 3.39 9.44
C VAL A 85 -4.51 2.50 8.34
N PRO A 86 -4.07 3.05 7.20
CA PRO A 86 -3.36 2.27 6.20
C PRO A 86 -1.98 1.83 6.71
N ARG A 87 -1.69 0.55 6.54
CA ARG A 87 -0.38 -0.04 6.80
C ARG A 87 0.11 -0.83 5.59
N TRP A 88 1.36 -0.63 5.23
CA TRP A 88 2.03 -1.47 4.24
C TRP A 88 2.41 -2.81 4.87
N ILE A 89 1.98 -3.89 4.24
CA ILE A 89 2.39 -5.25 4.58
C ILE A 89 3.09 -5.88 3.40
N VAL A 90 3.96 -6.86 3.69
CA VAL A 90 4.63 -7.70 2.70
C VAL A 90 4.07 -9.10 2.82
N THR A 91 3.68 -9.68 1.69
CA THR A 91 3.30 -11.08 1.58
C THR A 91 4.37 -11.83 0.81
N PHE A 92 4.81 -12.95 1.39
CA PHE A 92 5.61 -13.97 0.72
C PHE A 92 4.67 -15.12 0.41
N GLU A 93 4.41 -15.36 -0.88
CA GLU A 93 3.53 -16.47 -1.26
C GLU A 93 4.17 -17.83 -0.91
N PRO A 94 3.36 -18.84 -0.57
CA PRO A 94 3.87 -20.18 -0.29
C PRO A 94 4.67 -20.74 -1.47
N ARG A 95 5.75 -21.45 -1.14
CA ARG A 95 6.52 -22.23 -2.12
C ARG A 95 6.05 -23.68 -2.15
N SER A 96 6.14 -24.32 -3.32
CA SER A 96 5.93 -25.77 -3.45
C SER A 96 7.11 -26.60 -2.93
N GLU A 97 8.30 -26.01 -2.84
CA GLU A 97 9.55 -26.68 -2.48
C GLU A 97 10.32 -25.87 -1.43
N ALA A 98 11.13 -26.59 -0.63
CA ALA A 98 12.06 -25.99 0.32
C ALA A 98 13.05 -25.04 -0.38
N LEU A 99 13.63 -24.10 0.40
CA LEU A 99 14.68 -23.21 -0.06
C LEU A 99 15.96 -23.56 0.71
N ASP A 100 16.85 -24.29 0.06
CA ASP A 100 18.19 -24.53 0.57
C ASP A 100 19.11 -23.42 0.03
N LEU A 101 19.82 -22.73 0.92
CA LEU A 101 20.74 -21.64 0.59
C LEU A 101 22.11 -21.93 1.18
N ASP A 102 23.16 -21.66 0.42
CA ASP A 102 24.50 -21.53 0.99
C ASP A 102 24.70 -20.19 1.70
N THR A 103 25.88 -19.98 2.29
CA THR A 103 26.18 -18.75 3.05
C THR A 103 26.10 -17.49 2.19
N ILE A 104 26.50 -17.56 0.92
CA ILE A 104 26.50 -16.41 0.01
C ILE A 104 25.07 -16.07 -0.39
N GLU A 105 24.27 -17.08 -0.73
CA GLU A 105 22.87 -16.89 -1.12
C GLU A 105 22.00 -16.40 0.05
N LEU A 106 22.30 -16.86 1.28
CA LEU A 106 21.67 -16.38 2.51
C LEU A 106 21.99 -14.90 2.80
N GLU A 107 23.25 -14.49 2.61
CA GLU A 107 23.66 -13.09 2.76
C GLU A 107 22.92 -12.19 1.74
N GLN A 108 22.84 -12.63 0.49
CA GLN A 108 22.10 -11.93 -0.56
C GLN A 108 20.61 -11.83 -0.25
N LEU A 109 19.97 -12.91 0.23
CA LEU A 109 18.57 -12.86 0.63
C LEU A 109 18.34 -11.87 1.79
N SER A 110 19.25 -11.83 2.76
CA SER A 110 19.20 -10.87 3.86
C SER A 110 19.30 -9.43 3.37
N ALA A 111 20.17 -9.16 2.40
CA ALA A 111 20.30 -7.83 1.78
C ALA A 111 19.00 -7.44 1.04
N ASP A 112 18.41 -8.36 0.29
CA ASP A 112 17.16 -8.14 -0.44
C ASP A 112 15.99 -7.84 0.50
N ILE A 113 15.85 -8.61 1.59
CA ILE A 113 14.83 -8.37 2.63
C ILE A 113 15.06 -7.01 3.31
N GLY A 114 16.32 -6.63 3.56
CA GLY A 114 16.66 -5.32 4.11
C GLY A 114 16.25 -4.17 3.19
N ALA A 115 16.49 -4.30 1.88
CA ALA A 115 16.09 -3.31 0.89
C ALA A 115 14.56 -3.23 0.72
N LEU A 116 13.85 -4.37 0.76
CA LEU A 116 12.38 -4.42 0.78
C LEU A 116 11.79 -3.75 2.03
N SER A 117 12.37 -4.01 3.21
CA SER A 117 11.99 -3.33 4.45
C SER A 117 12.15 -1.81 4.33
N GLY A 118 13.27 -1.36 3.75
CA GLY A 118 13.52 0.07 3.52
C GLY A 118 12.47 0.70 2.60
N LEU A 119 12.06 0.00 1.54
CA LEU A 119 11.01 0.46 0.63
C LEU A 119 9.66 0.57 1.37
N CYS A 120 9.28 -0.42 2.18
CA CYS A 120 8.02 -0.40 2.91
C CYS A 120 7.97 0.73 3.94
N ILE A 121 9.09 0.99 4.64
CA ILE A 121 9.20 2.14 5.56
C ILE A 121 8.97 3.46 4.80
N PHE A 122 9.63 3.61 3.65
CA PHE A 122 9.48 4.82 2.83
C PHE A 122 8.03 5.00 2.35
N LEU A 123 7.40 3.94 1.83
CA LEU A 123 6.01 3.98 1.38
C LEU A 123 5.04 4.31 2.53
N GLN A 124 5.29 3.78 3.73
CA GLN A 124 4.51 4.14 4.92
C GLN A 124 4.68 5.62 5.28
N MET A 125 5.91 6.14 5.29
CA MET A 125 6.16 7.56 5.57
C MET A 125 5.41 8.48 4.58
N LYS A 126 5.44 8.16 3.28
CA LYS A 126 4.71 8.93 2.26
C LYS A 126 3.20 8.85 2.45
N THR A 127 2.70 7.67 2.84
CA THR A 127 1.28 7.44 3.15
C THR A 127 0.83 8.30 4.33
N ASP A 128 1.58 8.28 5.43
CA ASP A 128 1.26 9.04 6.65
C ASP A 128 1.30 10.55 6.38
N ALA A 129 2.32 11.02 5.66
CA ALA A 129 2.43 12.43 5.28
C ALA A 129 1.25 12.90 4.42
N ALA A 130 0.80 12.07 3.47
CA ALA A 130 -0.29 12.42 2.59
C ALA A 130 -1.66 12.45 3.30
N LEU A 131 -1.86 11.58 4.30
CA LEU A 131 -3.03 11.62 5.17
C LEU A 131 -3.07 12.89 6.02
N LEU A 132 -1.95 13.25 6.65
CA LEU A 132 -1.84 14.48 7.45
C LEU A 132 -2.15 15.74 6.62
N ALA A 133 -1.69 15.78 5.37
CA ALA A 133 -1.98 16.88 4.45
C ALA A 133 -3.49 16.97 4.09
N HIS A 134 -4.16 15.82 3.93
CA HIS A 134 -5.60 15.77 3.66
C HIS A 134 -6.42 16.26 4.85
N ASP A 135 -6.09 15.82 6.06
CA ASP A 135 -6.77 16.25 7.30
C ASP A 135 -6.62 17.76 7.52
N SER A 136 -5.42 18.29 7.27
CA SER A 136 -5.13 19.74 7.37
C SER A 136 -5.96 20.57 6.39
N THR A 137 -6.22 20.04 5.19
CA THR A 137 -7.01 20.72 4.14
C THR A 137 -8.50 20.72 4.48
N ARG A 138 -9.02 19.62 5.06
CA ARG A 138 -10.42 19.55 5.51
C ARG A 138 -10.71 20.54 6.64
N ALA A 139 -9.81 20.66 7.61
CA ALA A 139 -9.96 21.58 8.75
C ALA A 139 -10.00 23.07 8.34
N GLN A 140 -9.41 23.44 7.20
CA GLN A 140 -9.42 24.81 6.68
C GLN A 140 -10.67 25.15 5.85
N THR A 141 -11.47 24.14 5.47
CA THR A 141 -12.65 24.31 4.59
C THR A 141 -13.98 24.30 5.36
N GLU A 142 -13.97 24.03 6.66
CA GLU A 142 -15.17 24.09 7.50
C GLU A 142 -15.53 25.56 7.78
N PRO A 143 -16.70 26.06 7.36
CA PRO A 143 -17.06 27.47 7.55
C PRO A 143 -17.25 27.76 9.04
N ASP A 144 -16.69 28.88 9.50
CA ASP A 144 -16.86 29.38 10.87
C ASP A 144 -18.35 29.31 11.26
N PRO A 145 -18.72 28.56 12.32
CA PRO A 145 -20.02 28.74 12.90
C PRO A 145 -20.01 30.11 13.57
N ILE A 146 -21.03 30.91 13.26
CA ILE A 146 -21.37 32.23 13.83
C ILE A 146 -20.99 33.41 12.93
N THR A 147 -21.92 33.77 12.04
CA THR A 147 -22.50 35.13 12.01
C THR A 147 -23.90 35.07 11.37
N SER A 148 -24.94 35.06 12.19
CA SER A 148 -26.29 35.57 11.88
C SER A 148 -26.98 35.94 13.18
#